data_AF-A0A257LGB3-F1
#
_entry.id   AF-A0A257LGB3-F1
#
_cell.length_a   1.000
_cell.length_b   1.000
_cell.length_c   1.000
_cell.angle_alpha   90.00
_cell.angle_beta   90.00
_cell.angle_gamma   90.00
#
_symmetry.space_group_name_H-M   'P 1'
#
loop_
_entity.id
_entity.type
_entity.pdbx_description
1 polymer ?
#
loop_
_entity_poly.entity_id
_entity_poly.type
_entity_poly.pdbx_seq_one_letter_code
_entity_poly.pdbx_strand_id
1 'polypeptide(L)'
;YDFGRGPNSILFGNGSLGGVSSSTTKRAQTNRTFETVQLSVGSWRNYRATVDVNQRLNQQFAVRAAAVWGDSDGWRLKDFDRRKAAFLTATFKPYVDTEIRVEGEYGINSRQSGFTTLDDRFSGWDGKTVFNAPAAATTLPSNANALGISRRGANYFVYDPFGAAKAIINYQNDPITLPGGNSTTTPIGGFVQGTLPAFNSAGATLLHAVNIPSNRYDIAIANSFFRPPSEEFTISPDAPILQQRFKDVQ
;
A
#
# COMPACT_ATOMS: atom_id res chain seq x y z
N TYR A 1 12.33 -17.86 15.48
CA TYR A 1 10.87 -18.07 15.46
C TYR A 1 10.63 -19.55 15.39
N ASP A 2 9.74 -20.05 16.23
CA ASP A 2 9.25 -21.43 16.18
C ASP A 2 7.75 -21.40 15.82
N PHE A 3 7.30 -22.42 15.12
CA PHE A 3 5.93 -22.53 14.61
C PHE A 3 5.26 -23.78 15.16
N GLY A 4 4.38 -23.59 16.14
CA GLY A 4 3.49 -24.65 16.61
C GLY A 4 2.36 -24.84 15.60
N ARG A 5 2.35 -25.96 14.88
CA ARG A 5 1.27 -26.30 13.94
C ARG A 5 0.10 -26.92 14.70
N GLY A 6 -1.13 -26.56 14.33
CA GLY A 6 -2.36 -27.08 14.93
C GLY A 6 -2.80 -26.36 16.22
N PRO A 7 -3.81 -26.88 16.92
CA PRO A 7 -4.36 -26.25 18.12
C PRO A 7 -3.34 -26.22 19.27
N ASN A 8 -2.95 -25.02 19.71
CA ASN A 8 -1.98 -24.83 20.81
C ASN A 8 -2.62 -24.11 22.02
N SER A 9 -3.84 -24.51 22.39
CA SER A 9 -4.64 -23.79 23.38
C SER A 9 -4.11 -23.88 24.82
N ILE A 10 -3.34 -24.92 25.14
CA ILE A 10 -2.81 -25.15 26.49
C ILE A 10 -1.68 -24.19 26.87
N LEU A 11 -0.91 -23.69 25.90
CA LEU A 11 0.20 -22.74 26.13
C LEU A 11 -0.17 -21.29 25.80
N PHE A 12 -1.16 -21.07 24.94
CA PHE A 12 -1.46 -19.74 24.39
C PHE A 12 -2.93 -19.30 24.54
N GLY A 13 -3.76 -20.07 25.25
CA GLY A 13 -5.19 -19.77 25.44
C GLY A 13 -6.02 -19.98 24.16
N ASN A 14 -7.16 -19.28 24.02
CA ASN A 14 -7.97 -19.36 22.80
C ASN A 14 -7.20 -18.78 21.60
N GLY A 15 -6.50 -19.64 20.86
CA GLY A 15 -5.76 -19.32 19.64
C GLY A 15 -6.47 -19.82 18.38
N SER A 16 -6.10 -19.26 17.22
CA SER A 16 -6.63 -19.73 15.93
C SER A 16 -6.19 -21.17 15.66
N LEU A 17 -7.04 -21.95 14.96
CA LEU A 17 -6.74 -23.32 14.53
C LEU A 17 -5.50 -23.42 13.62
N GLY A 18 -5.03 -22.30 13.07
CA GLY A 18 -3.89 -22.21 12.16
C GLY A 18 -2.51 -22.34 12.81
N GLY A 19 -2.42 -22.38 14.14
CA GLY A 19 -1.15 -22.48 14.87
C GLY A 19 -0.70 -21.16 15.50
N VAL A 20 0.41 -21.23 16.27
CA VAL A 20 0.97 -20.09 17.00
C VAL A 20 2.43 -19.90 16.61
N SER A 21 2.78 -18.63 16.40
CA SER A 21 4.14 -18.20 16.06
C SER A 21 4.78 -17.64 17.33
N SER A 22 5.91 -18.19 17.77
CA SER A 22 6.63 -17.71 18.97
C SER A 22 8.02 -17.20 18.64
N SER A 23 8.40 -16.09 19.28
CA SER A 23 9.73 -15.50 19.20
C SER A 23 10.37 -15.50 20.57
N THR A 24 11.70 -15.69 20.59
CA THR A 24 12.50 -15.51 21.79
C THR A 24 13.50 -14.39 21.52
N THR A 25 13.70 -13.54 22.51
CA THR A 25 14.67 -12.46 22.46
C THR A 25 16.11 -12.97 22.46
N LYS A 26 17.02 -12.14 21.93
CA LYS A 26 18.46 -12.39 22.04
C LYS A 26 18.85 -12.33 23.51
N ARG A 27 19.79 -13.19 23.92
CA ARG A 27 20.30 -13.23 25.31
C ARG A 27 21.77 -12.83 25.35
N ALA A 28 22.18 -12.16 26.42
CA ALA A 28 23.58 -11.93 26.71
C ALA A 28 24.25 -13.24 27.18
N GLN A 29 25.44 -13.51 26.68
CA GLN A 29 26.16 -14.77 26.88
C GLN A 29 27.41 -14.54 27.72
N THR A 30 27.48 -15.18 28.89
CA THR A 30 28.60 -15.07 29.83
C THR A 30 29.78 -15.98 29.49
N ASN A 31 29.68 -16.79 28.43
CA ASN A 31 30.73 -17.71 28.01
C ASN A 31 31.56 -17.22 26.81
N ARG A 32 31.11 -16.18 26.09
CA ARG A 32 31.83 -15.67 24.91
C ARG A 32 31.60 -14.18 24.70
N THR A 33 32.57 -13.51 24.09
CA THR A 33 32.44 -12.16 23.52
C THR A 33 32.36 -12.29 22.00
N PHE A 34 31.50 -11.51 21.35
CA PHE A 34 31.45 -11.45 19.89
C PHE A 34 30.90 -10.11 19.42
N GLU A 35 31.22 -9.78 18.17
CA GLU A 35 30.72 -8.61 17.46
C GLU A 35 30.36 -9.01 16.03
N THR A 36 29.24 -8.53 15.50
CA THR A 36 28.77 -8.89 14.16
C THR A 36 28.26 -7.69 13.39
N VAL A 37 29.02 -7.40 12.33
CA VAL A 37 28.86 -6.50 11.17
C VAL A 37 27.87 -6.93 10.08
N GLN A 38 26.58 -6.61 10.13
CA GLN A 38 25.57 -6.82 9.08
C GLN A 38 25.41 -5.71 8.02
N LEU A 39 25.77 -5.88 6.74
CA LEU A 39 25.36 -4.93 5.67
C LEU A 39 24.72 -5.65 4.49
N SER A 40 23.63 -5.11 3.95
CA SER A 40 22.94 -5.61 2.76
C SER A 40 22.46 -4.46 1.88
N VAL A 41 22.65 -4.62 0.57
CA VAL A 41 22.20 -3.69 -0.48
C VAL A 41 21.46 -4.48 -1.55
N GLY A 42 20.41 -3.90 -2.15
CA GLY A 42 19.62 -4.56 -3.17
C GLY A 42 18.79 -3.60 -4.01
N SER A 43 17.98 -4.17 -4.90
CA SER A 43 17.04 -3.45 -5.77
C SER A 43 16.10 -2.55 -4.98
N TRP A 44 15.58 -1.50 -5.64
CA TRP A 44 14.65 -0.52 -5.07
C TRP A 44 15.17 0.16 -3.80
N ARG A 45 16.42 0.65 -3.87
CA ARG A 45 17.06 1.38 -2.77
C ARG A 45 16.99 0.60 -1.45
N ASN A 46 17.12 -0.73 -1.50
CA ASN A 46 17.05 -1.57 -0.31
C ASN A 46 18.41 -1.57 0.38
N TYR A 47 18.48 -0.90 1.53
CA TYR A 47 19.66 -0.85 2.37
C TYR A 47 19.31 -1.35 3.77
N ARG A 48 20.15 -2.25 4.29
CA ARG A 48 20.01 -2.74 5.66
C ARG A 48 21.36 -2.84 6.35
N ALA A 49 21.43 -2.26 7.54
CA ALA A 49 22.56 -2.37 8.44
C ALA A 49 22.12 -3.00 9.77
N THR A 50 22.88 -3.95 10.27
CA THR A 50 22.66 -4.53 11.60
C THR A 50 23.97 -4.63 12.36
N VAL A 51 23.89 -4.38 13.66
CA VAL A 51 25.00 -4.57 14.60
C VAL A 51 24.51 -5.46 15.72
N ASP A 52 25.35 -6.40 16.15
CA ASP A 52 25.08 -7.28 17.28
C ASP A 52 26.38 -7.52 18.05
N VAL A 53 26.43 -7.03 19.28
CA VAL A 53 27.62 -7.05 20.13
C VAL A 53 27.24 -7.69 21.45
N ASN A 54 27.98 -8.72 21.83
CA ASN A 54 27.88 -9.35 23.14
C ASN A 54 29.21 -9.20 23.86
N GLN A 55 29.21 -8.45 24.94
CA GLN A 55 30.38 -8.28 25.80
C GLN A 55 30.20 -9.10 27.07
N ARG A 56 31.07 -10.09 27.24
CA ARG A 56 31.25 -10.77 28.52
C ARG A 56 32.09 -9.88 29.44
N LEU A 57 31.57 -9.53 30.63
CA LEU A 57 32.34 -8.77 31.62
C LEU A 57 33.11 -9.71 32.57
N ASN A 58 32.50 -10.81 32.97
CA ASN A 58 33.16 -11.88 33.74
C ASN A 58 32.45 -13.23 33.50
N GLN A 59 32.71 -14.26 34.32
CA GLN A 59 32.04 -15.57 34.19
C GLN A 59 30.53 -15.53 34.52
N GLN A 60 30.11 -14.54 35.30
CA GLN A 60 28.76 -14.43 35.86
C GLN A 60 27.93 -13.34 35.17
N PHE A 61 28.54 -12.40 34.46
CA PHE A 61 27.84 -11.22 33.95
C PHE A 61 28.24 -10.89 32.50
N ALA A 62 27.23 -10.62 31.68
CA ALA A 62 27.38 -10.20 30.29
C ALA A 62 26.28 -9.22 29.89
N VAL A 63 26.61 -8.37 28.93
CA VAL A 63 25.69 -7.42 28.30
C VAL A 63 25.71 -7.64 26.79
N ARG A 64 24.55 -7.50 26.14
CA ARG A 64 24.44 -7.59 24.69
C ARG A 64 23.56 -6.48 24.16
N ALA A 65 24.04 -5.81 23.12
CA ALA A 65 23.32 -4.79 22.39
C ALA A 65 23.16 -5.21 20.93
N ALA A 66 21.98 -4.98 20.36
CA ALA A 66 21.72 -5.18 18.95
C ALA A 66 20.98 -3.97 18.39
N ALA A 67 21.29 -3.59 17.15
CA ALA A 67 20.62 -2.51 16.45
C ALA A 67 20.36 -2.88 14.99
N VAL A 68 19.29 -2.33 14.43
CA VAL A 68 18.95 -2.45 13.01
C VAL A 68 18.53 -1.09 12.47
N TRP A 69 19.06 -0.78 11.29
CA TRP A 69 18.58 0.26 10.42
C TRP A 69 18.25 -0.37 9.07
N GLY A 70 17.05 -0.12 8.57
CA GLY A 70 16.56 -0.59 7.29
C GLY A 70 15.80 0.52 6.59
N ASP A 71 16.09 0.68 5.30
CA ASP A 71 15.49 1.67 4.43
C ASP A 71 15.35 1.00 3.05
N SER A 72 14.13 0.68 2.64
CA SER A 72 13.87 0.04 1.35
C SER A 72 12.60 0.56 0.69
N ASP A 73 12.67 0.81 -0.62
CA ASP A 73 11.51 1.08 -1.45
C ASP A 73 10.97 -0.22 -2.04
N GLY A 74 9.74 -0.17 -2.56
CA GLY A 74 9.19 -1.22 -3.40
C GLY A 74 9.37 -0.93 -4.88
N TRP A 75 8.94 -1.88 -5.70
CA TRP A 75 8.88 -1.70 -7.16
C TRP A 75 7.79 -0.74 -7.61
N ARG A 76 6.79 -0.48 -6.77
CA ARG A 76 5.77 0.53 -7.03
C ARG A 76 6.15 1.87 -6.41
N LEU A 77 5.71 2.94 -7.05
CA LEU A 77 5.80 4.30 -6.54
C LEU A 77 5.17 4.38 -5.15
N LYS A 78 5.90 5.04 -4.25
CA LYS A 78 5.51 5.29 -2.85
C LYS A 78 5.47 4.05 -1.95
N ASP A 79 5.82 2.87 -2.45
CA ASP A 79 6.05 1.70 -1.60
C ASP A 79 7.34 1.90 -0.81
N PHE A 80 7.28 1.73 0.51
CA PHE A 80 8.48 1.71 1.34
C PHE A 80 8.31 0.92 2.63
N ASP A 81 9.43 0.42 3.15
CA ASP A 81 9.57 -0.15 4.48
C ASP A 81 10.82 0.47 5.12
N ARG A 82 10.61 1.16 6.25
CA ARG A 82 11.67 1.79 7.04
C ARG A 82 11.62 1.27 8.46
N ARG A 83 12.75 0.77 8.95
CA ARG A 83 12.86 0.25 10.33
C ARG A 83 14.10 0.78 11.02
N LYS A 84 13.93 1.27 12.24
CA LYS A 84 15.02 1.60 13.16
C LYS A 84 14.71 1.02 14.51
N ALA A 85 15.54 0.12 15.01
CA ALA A 85 15.33 -0.46 16.34
C ALA A 85 16.65 -0.76 17.03
N ALA A 86 16.62 -0.67 18.36
CA ALA A 86 17.71 -1.05 19.24
C ALA A 86 17.17 -1.95 20.36
N PHE A 87 18.01 -2.88 20.79
CA PHE A 87 17.73 -3.85 21.84
C PHE A 87 18.95 -3.97 22.75
N LEU A 88 18.71 -4.02 24.05
CA LEU A 88 19.73 -4.21 25.07
C LEU A 88 19.27 -5.30 26.02
N THR A 89 20.18 -6.20 26.38
CA THR A 89 19.92 -7.23 27.40
C THR A 89 21.14 -7.45 28.27
N ALA A 90 20.91 -7.78 29.53
CA ALA A 90 21.94 -8.18 30.48
C ALA A 90 21.58 -9.53 31.09
N THR A 91 22.59 -10.37 31.29
CA THR A 91 22.47 -11.66 31.97
C THR A 91 23.41 -11.67 33.16
N PHE A 92 22.87 -11.97 34.34
CA PHE A 92 23.61 -12.10 35.59
C PHE A 92 23.36 -13.48 36.23
N LYS A 93 24.45 -14.18 36.56
CA LYS A 93 24.46 -15.53 37.14
C LYS A 93 25.17 -15.52 38.50
N PRO A 94 24.50 -15.06 39.57
CA PRO A 94 25.13 -14.95 40.90
C PRO A 94 25.54 -16.32 41.47
N TYR A 95 24.79 -17.38 41.16
CA TYR A 95 25.02 -18.75 41.60
C TYR A 95 24.87 -19.71 40.41
N VAL A 96 25.26 -20.98 40.59
CA VAL A 96 25.20 -22.00 39.52
C VAL A 96 23.76 -22.22 39.02
N ASP A 97 22.78 -22.13 39.91
CA ASP A 97 21.36 -22.41 39.62
C ASP A 97 20.48 -21.16 39.53
N THR A 98 21.08 -19.97 39.44
CA THR A 98 20.34 -18.70 39.40
C THR A 98 20.77 -17.86 38.21
N GLU A 99 19.82 -17.50 37.33
CA GLU A 99 20.03 -16.60 36.20
C GLU A 99 18.97 -15.48 36.23
N ILE A 100 19.44 -14.24 36.27
CA ILE A 100 18.61 -13.04 36.18
C ILE A 100 18.87 -12.42 34.82
N ARG A 101 17.78 -12.09 34.10
CA ARG A 101 17.84 -11.42 32.81
C ARG A 101 16.97 -10.19 32.84
N VAL A 102 17.50 -9.12 32.27
CA VAL A 102 16.77 -7.88 32.04
C VAL A 102 16.99 -7.50 30.60
N GLU A 103 15.92 -7.10 29.92
CA GLU A 103 15.98 -6.68 28.54
C GLU A 103 15.10 -5.46 28.28
N GLY A 104 15.44 -4.73 27.22
CA GLY A 104 14.64 -3.62 26.75
C GLY A 104 14.83 -3.41 25.26
N GLU A 105 13.74 -3.02 24.60
CA GLU A 105 13.73 -2.64 23.20
C GLU A 105 13.11 -1.27 22.97
N TYR A 106 13.58 -0.63 21.92
CA TYR A 106 12.95 0.55 21.36
C TYR A 106 13.06 0.51 19.84
N GLY A 107 11.96 0.79 19.16
CA GLY A 107 12.01 0.90 17.71
C GLY A 107 10.83 1.59 17.09
N ILE A 108 11.04 2.00 15.84
CA ILE A 108 10.04 2.58 14.96
C ILE A 108 10.05 1.77 13.68
N ASN A 109 8.86 1.37 13.25
CA ASN A 109 8.60 0.74 11.98
C ASN A 109 7.59 1.58 11.20
N SER A 110 7.93 1.94 9.96
CA SER A 110 7.07 2.71 9.07
C SER A 110 6.97 1.98 7.75
N ARG A 111 5.74 1.64 7.35
CA ARG A 111 5.48 0.93 6.10
C ARG A 111 4.42 1.65 5.29
N GLN A 112 4.69 1.76 4.00
CA GLN A 112 3.72 2.07 2.96
C GLN A 112 3.65 0.90 1.99
N SER A 113 2.43 0.44 1.73
CA SER A 113 2.16 -0.55 0.69
C SER A 113 1.15 0.08 -0.24
N GLY A 114 1.57 0.28 -1.47
CA GLY A 114 0.81 0.97 -2.46
C GLY A 114 -0.43 0.18 -2.83
N PHE A 115 -1.50 0.92 -3.04
CA PHE A 115 -2.73 0.39 -3.60
C PHE A 115 -3.08 1.17 -4.86
N THR A 116 -3.69 0.47 -5.81
CA THR A 116 -4.20 1.07 -7.05
C THR A 116 -5.59 0.51 -7.25
N THR A 117 -6.59 1.39 -7.24
CA THR A 117 -8.00 1.10 -7.53
C THR A 117 -8.48 1.96 -8.68
N LEU A 118 -7.60 2.19 -9.66
CA LEU A 118 -7.91 2.98 -10.83
C LEU A 118 -8.63 2.10 -11.84
N ASP A 119 -9.89 2.43 -12.07
CA ASP A 119 -10.73 1.80 -13.07
C ASP A 119 -11.02 2.77 -14.20
N ASP A 120 -11.30 2.21 -15.36
CA ASP A 120 -11.71 2.97 -16.53
C ASP A 120 -13.07 3.64 -16.29
N ARG A 121 -13.10 4.95 -16.54
CA ARG A 121 -14.28 5.81 -16.48
C ARG A 121 -14.33 6.79 -17.65
N PHE A 122 -13.48 6.63 -18.67
CA PHE A 122 -13.34 7.66 -19.72
C PHE A 122 -12.97 7.12 -21.11
N SER A 123 -12.65 5.82 -21.29
CA SER A 123 -12.31 5.30 -22.62
C SER A 123 -13.43 5.40 -23.65
N GLY A 124 -14.67 5.61 -23.22
CA GLY A 124 -15.81 5.82 -24.11
C GLY A 124 -15.94 7.25 -24.61
N TRP A 125 -15.21 8.20 -24.01
CA TRP A 125 -15.26 9.61 -24.38
C TRP A 125 -14.78 9.83 -25.82
N ASP A 126 -15.51 10.67 -26.56
CA ASP A 126 -15.23 11.00 -27.96
C ASP A 126 -13.95 11.83 -28.19
N GLY A 127 -13.25 12.22 -27.13
CA GLY A 127 -12.03 13.02 -27.19
C GLY A 127 -12.25 14.51 -27.42
N LYS A 128 -13.50 14.97 -27.56
CA LYS A 128 -13.81 16.33 -28.03
C LYS A 128 -14.86 17.03 -27.21
N THR A 129 -15.85 16.29 -26.73
CA THR A 129 -16.96 16.87 -25.97
C THR A 129 -16.48 17.33 -24.60
N VAL A 130 -16.48 18.64 -24.39
CA VAL A 130 -16.09 19.30 -23.15
C VAL A 130 -17.17 20.28 -22.72
N PHE A 131 -17.18 20.65 -21.45
CA PHE A 131 -18.14 21.60 -20.88
C PHE A 131 -17.37 22.79 -20.30
N ASN A 132 -17.71 24.01 -20.74
CA ASN A 132 -16.97 25.23 -20.40
C ASN A 132 -17.24 25.78 -18.97
N ALA A 133 -18.12 25.13 -18.21
CA ALA A 133 -18.33 25.40 -16.80
C ALA A 133 -18.84 24.12 -16.12
N PRO A 134 -18.62 23.94 -14.79
CA PRO A 134 -19.42 23.03 -13.97
C PRO A 134 -20.84 23.61 -13.90
N ALA A 135 -21.53 23.58 -15.03
CA ALA A 135 -22.93 23.85 -15.11
C ALA A 135 -23.61 22.52 -14.79
N ALA A 136 -24.52 22.53 -13.82
CA ALA A 136 -25.50 21.47 -13.66
C ALA A 136 -26.17 21.27 -15.03
N ALA A 137 -25.71 20.28 -15.82
CA ALA A 137 -26.21 20.04 -17.15
C ALA A 137 -27.62 19.49 -17.01
N THR A 138 -28.60 20.39 -16.97
CA THR A 138 -30.03 20.06 -16.79
C THR A 138 -30.53 19.15 -17.91
N THR A 139 -29.91 19.22 -19.07
CA THR A 139 -30.13 18.34 -20.22
C THR A 139 -28.80 17.92 -20.85
N LEU A 140 -28.67 16.63 -21.15
CA LEU A 140 -27.60 16.11 -22.00
C LEU A 140 -28.09 16.01 -23.46
N PRO A 141 -27.20 16.06 -24.46
CA PRO A 141 -27.55 15.74 -25.84
C PRO A 141 -28.22 14.35 -25.94
N SER A 142 -29.14 14.17 -26.90
CA SER A 142 -29.84 12.89 -27.10
C SER A 142 -28.89 11.73 -27.42
N ASN A 143 -27.71 12.03 -27.97
CA ASN A 143 -26.65 11.09 -28.29
C ASN A 143 -25.52 11.03 -27.23
N ALA A 144 -25.75 11.50 -25.99
CA ALA A 144 -24.71 11.59 -24.96
C ALA A 144 -23.92 10.29 -24.73
N ASN A 145 -24.58 9.14 -24.71
CA ASN A 145 -23.89 7.84 -24.55
C ASN A 145 -22.93 7.54 -25.71
N ALA A 146 -23.25 7.95 -26.94
CA ALA A 146 -22.39 7.81 -28.11
C ALA A 146 -21.21 8.79 -28.11
N LEU A 147 -21.35 9.91 -27.40
CA LEU A 147 -20.25 10.85 -27.10
C LEU A 147 -19.40 10.38 -25.90
N GLY A 148 -19.82 9.33 -25.21
CA GLY A 148 -19.14 8.82 -24.01
C GLY A 148 -19.26 9.74 -22.81
N ILE A 149 -20.37 10.48 -22.69
CA ILE A 149 -20.62 11.39 -21.58
C ILE A 149 -21.93 11.03 -20.87
N SER A 150 -21.98 11.36 -19.59
CA SER A 150 -23.17 11.33 -18.75
C SER A 150 -23.10 12.50 -17.77
N ARG A 151 -23.93 12.47 -16.73
CA ARG A 151 -23.91 13.44 -15.64
C ARG A 151 -24.05 12.74 -14.30
N ARG A 152 -23.54 13.36 -13.23
CA ARG A 152 -23.74 12.86 -11.87
C ARG A 152 -25.24 12.88 -11.52
N GLY A 153 -25.68 11.84 -10.82
CA GLY A 153 -27.07 11.70 -10.38
C GLY A 153 -27.48 12.73 -9.33
N ALA A 154 -28.73 12.63 -8.88
CA ALA A 154 -29.26 13.48 -7.82
C ALA A 154 -28.52 13.29 -6.49
N ASN A 155 -28.53 14.33 -5.65
CA ASN A 155 -27.96 14.32 -4.29
C ASN A 155 -26.45 14.05 -4.22
N TYR A 156 -25.68 14.52 -5.20
CA TYR A 156 -24.23 14.33 -5.22
C TYR A 156 -23.50 15.49 -4.51
N PHE A 157 -23.31 15.36 -3.20
CA PHE A 157 -22.65 16.38 -2.37
C PHE A 157 -21.24 15.94 -1.96
N VAL A 158 -20.24 16.80 -2.15
CA VAL A 158 -18.84 16.52 -1.80
C VAL A 158 -18.32 17.63 -0.91
N TYR A 159 -17.72 17.26 0.23
CA TYR A 159 -16.98 18.22 1.05
C TYR A 159 -15.61 18.46 0.44
N ASP A 160 -15.33 19.72 0.08
CA ASP A 160 -14.03 20.14 -0.45
C ASP A 160 -13.27 20.96 0.61
N PRO A 161 -12.33 20.34 1.35
CA PRO A 161 -11.55 21.05 2.37
C PRO A 161 -10.42 21.92 1.78
N PHE A 162 -10.11 21.80 0.49
CA PHE A 162 -8.99 22.47 -0.17
C PHE A 162 -9.44 23.60 -1.11
N GLY A 163 -10.71 23.58 -1.54
CA GLY A 163 -11.33 24.65 -2.29
C GLY A 163 -11.44 25.95 -1.49
N ALA A 164 -11.54 27.07 -2.21
CA ALA A 164 -11.64 28.41 -1.60
C ALA A 164 -12.81 28.53 -0.61
N ALA A 165 -13.90 27.79 -0.85
CA ALA A 165 -15.10 27.82 -0.02
C ALA A 165 -15.02 26.94 1.25
N LYS A 166 -14.14 25.94 1.31
CA LYS A 166 -14.03 24.96 2.41
C LYS A 166 -15.41 24.43 2.88
N ALA A 167 -16.24 24.02 1.93
CA ALA A 167 -17.65 23.76 2.14
C ALA A 167 -18.12 22.47 1.44
N ILE A 168 -19.35 22.06 1.75
CA ILE A 168 -20.05 21.03 0.98
C ILE A 168 -20.52 21.65 -0.34
N ILE A 169 -20.06 21.11 -1.46
CA ILE A 169 -20.41 21.53 -2.81
C ILE A 169 -21.34 20.48 -3.43
N ASN A 170 -22.38 20.94 -4.11
CA ASN A 170 -23.28 20.09 -4.88
C ASN A 170 -22.73 19.93 -6.31
N TYR A 171 -22.38 18.69 -6.68
CA TYR A 171 -21.94 18.30 -8.02
C TYR A 171 -23.05 17.56 -8.79
N GLN A 172 -24.31 17.65 -8.36
CA GLN A 172 -25.43 17.08 -9.10
C GLN A 172 -25.47 17.65 -10.53
N ASN A 173 -25.75 16.79 -11.51
CA ASN A 173 -25.78 17.10 -12.94
C ASN A 173 -24.43 17.55 -13.52
N ASP A 174 -23.33 17.46 -12.77
CA ASP A 174 -22.02 17.72 -13.35
C ASP A 174 -21.71 16.69 -14.43
N PRO A 175 -21.26 17.12 -15.61
CA PRO A 175 -20.86 16.21 -16.67
C PRO A 175 -19.72 15.29 -16.24
N ILE A 176 -19.84 14.02 -16.63
CA ILE A 176 -18.82 12.98 -16.42
C ILE A 176 -18.60 12.24 -17.72
N THR A 177 -17.40 11.72 -17.92
CA THR A 177 -17.13 10.75 -18.97
C THR A 177 -17.66 9.37 -18.58
N LEU A 178 -17.83 8.51 -19.58
CA LEU A 178 -18.22 7.12 -19.42
C LEU A 178 -17.08 6.19 -19.84
N PRO A 179 -16.96 5.00 -19.20
CA PRO A 179 -16.14 3.93 -19.73
C PRO A 179 -16.72 3.41 -21.05
N GLY A 180 -15.86 2.91 -21.93
CA GLY A 180 -16.28 2.28 -23.17
C GLY A 180 -17.11 1.03 -22.94
N GLY A 181 -18.18 0.85 -23.71
CA GLY A 181 -19.15 -0.23 -23.50
C GLY A 181 -20.08 -0.07 -22.30
N ASN A 182 -20.13 1.12 -21.66
CA ASN A 182 -21.07 1.41 -20.57
C ASN A 182 -22.55 1.29 -20.99
N SER A 183 -22.83 1.46 -22.27
CA SER A 183 -24.11 1.16 -22.91
C SER A 183 -23.86 0.54 -24.27
N THR A 184 -24.91 0.04 -24.92
CA THR A 184 -24.80 -0.50 -26.28
C THR A 184 -24.29 0.51 -27.29
N THR A 185 -24.46 1.81 -27.02
CA THR A 185 -24.03 2.91 -27.91
C THR A 185 -22.70 3.56 -27.51
N THR A 186 -22.13 3.20 -26.35
CA THR A 186 -20.90 3.85 -25.87
C THR A 186 -19.68 3.20 -26.51
N PRO A 187 -18.91 3.93 -27.32
CA PRO A 187 -17.83 3.33 -28.10
C PRO A 187 -16.65 2.89 -27.22
N ILE A 188 -15.80 2.01 -27.74
CA ILE A 188 -14.47 1.72 -27.17
C ILE A 188 -13.52 1.36 -28.30
N GLY A 189 -12.37 2.02 -28.41
CA GLY A 189 -11.34 1.66 -29.41
C GLY A 189 -11.85 1.54 -30.86
N GLY A 190 -12.89 2.31 -31.23
CA GLY A 190 -13.54 2.26 -32.54
C GLY A 190 -14.71 1.27 -32.69
N PHE A 191 -15.07 0.54 -31.64
CA PHE A 191 -16.18 -0.43 -31.64
C PHE A 191 -17.40 0.07 -30.85
N VAL A 192 -18.60 -0.42 -31.19
CA VAL A 192 -19.87 -0.20 -30.46
C VAL A 192 -20.51 -1.58 -30.16
N GLN A 193 -21.13 -1.77 -28.99
CA GLN A 193 -21.59 -3.08 -28.52
C GLN A 193 -22.64 -3.66 -29.50
N GLY A 194 -22.37 -4.80 -30.14
CA GLY A 194 -23.25 -5.40 -31.15
C GLY A 194 -22.53 -5.96 -32.38
N THR A 195 -21.28 -5.51 -32.61
CA THR A 195 -20.31 -6.19 -33.47
C THR A 195 -19.40 -7.03 -32.55
N LEU A 196 -19.56 -8.35 -32.57
CA LEU A 196 -18.87 -9.29 -31.68
C LEU A 196 -17.34 -9.07 -31.64
N PRO A 197 -16.68 -9.31 -30.48
CA PRO A 197 -17.22 -9.76 -29.19
C PRO A 197 -17.73 -8.60 -28.30
N ALA A 198 -18.62 -8.92 -27.35
CA ALA A 198 -19.11 -7.96 -26.36
C ALA A 198 -17.95 -7.48 -25.46
N PHE A 199 -17.82 -6.16 -25.32
CA PHE A 199 -16.82 -5.50 -24.49
C PHE A 199 -17.52 -4.59 -23.47
N ASN A 200 -16.95 -4.48 -22.27
CA ASN A 200 -17.36 -3.51 -21.26
C ASN A 200 -16.14 -3.16 -20.41
N SER A 201 -15.75 -1.89 -20.41
CA SER A 201 -14.65 -1.39 -19.59
C SER A 201 -15.11 -0.74 -18.29
N ALA A 202 -16.41 -0.73 -17.99
CA ALA A 202 -16.91 -0.21 -16.73
C ALA A 202 -16.34 -1.01 -15.56
N GLY A 203 -15.50 -0.36 -14.73
CA GLY A 203 -14.82 -1.03 -13.62
C GLY A 203 -13.64 -1.90 -14.06
N ALA A 204 -13.23 -1.86 -15.33
CA ALA A 204 -12.03 -2.56 -15.78
C ALA A 204 -10.78 -1.82 -15.30
N THR A 205 -9.76 -2.58 -14.91
CA THR A 205 -8.47 -2.02 -14.51
C THR A 205 -7.85 -1.23 -15.67
N LEU A 206 -7.18 -0.12 -15.35
CA LEU A 206 -6.52 0.67 -16.40
C LEU A 206 -5.47 -0.16 -17.17
N LEU A 207 -4.75 -1.03 -16.47
CA LEU A 207 -3.72 -1.91 -17.00
C LEU A 207 -4.17 -3.38 -16.99
N HIS A 208 -3.65 -4.17 -17.91
CA HIS A 208 -3.85 -5.62 -18.04
C HIS A 208 -5.31 -6.11 -18.05
N ALA A 209 -6.27 -5.26 -18.39
CA ALA A 209 -7.65 -5.71 -18.61
C ALA A 209 -7.71 -6.66 -19.82
N VAL A 210 -8.33 -7.81 -19.63
CA VAL A 210 -8.50 -8.86 -20.65
C VAL A 210 -9.82 -8.66 -21.41
N ASN A 211 -9.91 -9.18 -22.64
CA ASN A 211 -11.12 -9.14 -23.48
C ASN A 211 -11.66 -7.73 -23.79
N ILE A 212 -10.78 -6.73 -23.81
CA ILE A 212 -11.09 -5.35 -24.15
C ILE A 212 -10.05 -4.85 -25.16
N PRO A 213 -10.42 -4.04 -26.17
CA PRO A 213 -9.46 -3.51 -27.13
C PRO A 213 -8.26 -2.81 -26.47
N SER A 214 -7.06 -3.08 -26.98
CA SER A 214 -5.80 -2.49 -26.48
C SER A 214 -5.71 -1.00 -26.77
N ASN A 215 -6.31 -0.55 -27.87
CA ASN A 215 -6.37 0.84 -28.35
C ASN A 215 -7.47 1.69 -27.67
N ARG A 216 -8.12 1.18 -26.60
CA ARG A 216 -9.27 1.86 -25.96
C ARG A 216 -8.99 3.29 -25.46
N TYR A 217 -7.72 3.62 -25.21
CA TYR A 217 -7.34 4.95 -24.72
C TYR A 217 -6.79 5.88 -25.81
N ASP A 218 -6.66 5.44 -27.06
CA ASP A 218 -6.00 6.21 -28.12
C ASP A 218 -6.63 7.61 -28.32
N ILE A 219 -7.96 7.67 -28.30
CA ILE A 219 -8.72 8.93 -28.40
C ILE A 219 -8.39 9.87 -27.24
N ALA A 220 -8.39 9.34 -26.01
CA ALA A 220 -8.09 10.12 -24.81
C ALA A 220 -6.62 10.57 -24.79
N ILE A 221 -5.69 9.73 -25.24
CA ILE A 221 -4.26 10.07 -25.34
C ILE A 221 -4.03 11.16 -26.37
N ALA A 222 -4.69 11.08 -27.53
CA ALA A 222 -4.52 12.03 -28.63
C ALA A 222 -5.12 13.42 -28.33
N ASN A 223 -6.20 13.49 -27.56
CA ASN A 223 -6.97 14.71 -27.37
C ASN A 223 -6.98 15.25 -25.93
N SER A 224 -6.15 14.69 -25.04
CA SER A 224 -6.03 15.18 -23.66
C SER A 224 -4.62 14.98 -23.08
N PHE A 225 -4.45 15.43 -21.84
CA PHE A 225 -3.24 15.18 -21.05
C PHE A 225 -3.22 13.79 -20.40
N PHE A 226 -4.25 12.96 -20.60
CA PHE A 226 -4.28 11.61 -20.05
C PHE A 226 -3.14 10.75 -20.60
N ARG A 227 -2.44 10.05 -19.72
CA ARG A 227 -1.47 9.01 -20.08
C ARG A 227 -1.75 7.77 -19.24
N PRO A 228 -1.79 6.56 -19.84
CA PRO A 228 -1.90 5.34 -19.06
C PRO A 228 -0.79 5.28 -18.00
N PRO A 229 -1.13 4.97 -16.74
CA PRO A 229 -0.13 4.84 -15.69
C PRO A 229 0.84 3.69 -16.02
N SER A 230 2.07 3.74 -15.51
CA SER A 230 2.96 2.57 -15.52
C SER A 230 2.47 1.52 -14.51
N GLU A 231 2.98 0.28 -14.61
CA GLU A 231 2.71 -0.77 -13.62
C GLU A 231 3.16 -0.37 -12.20
N GLU A 232 4.17 0.50 -12.12
CA GLU A 232 4.70 1.01 -10.86
C GLU A 232 3.79 2.05 -10.21
N PHE A 233 2.84 2.65 -10.94
CA PHE A 233 2.06 3.77 -10.43
C PHE A 233 1.11 3.37 -9.29
N THR A 234 1.04 4.21 -8.26
CA THR A 234 0.07 4.09 -7.16
C THR A 234 -0.57 5.44 -6.82
N ILE A 235 -1.80 5.40 -6.32
CA ILE A 235 -2.53 6.60 -5.83
C ILE A 235 -2.25 6.89 -4.36
N SER A 236 -1.29 6.19 -3.76
CA SER A 236 -1.02 6.24 -2.33
C SER A 236 -0.48 7.61 -1.91
N PRO A 237 -0.68 8.05 -0.66
CA PRO A 237 -0.01 9.23 -0.14
C PRO A 237 1.49 8.96 0.10
N ASP A 238 2.28 10.03 0.16
CA ASP A 238 3.70 10.01 0.56
C ASP A 238 3.87 9.89 2.09
N ALA A 239 3.00 9.10 2.72
CA ALA A 239 2.93 8.90 4.16
C ALA A 239 2.72 7.41 4.48
N PRO A 240 3.23 6.92 5.63
CA PRO A 240 3.05 5.51 6.00
C PRO A 240 1.58 5.20 6.28
N ILE A 241 1.08 4.08 5.75
CA ILE A 241 -0.22 3.52 6.17
C ILE A 241 -0.12 2.83 7.54
N LEU A 242 1.07 2.36 7.89
CA LEU A 242 1.35 1.78 9.19
C LEU A 242 2.61 2.42 9.75
N GLN A 243 2.44 3.06 10.90
CA GLN A 243 3.55 3.51 11.71
C GLN A 243 3.38 2.94 13.11
N GLN A 244 4.36 2.15 13.54
CA GLN A 244 4.39 1.56 14.86
C GLN A 244 5.63 2.05 15.59
N ARG A 245 5.44 2.52 16.82
CA ARG A 245 6.51 2.70 17.79
C ARG A 245 6.32 1.66 18.88
N PHE A 246 7.38 0.96 19.24
CA PHE A 246 7.38 0.02 20.34
C PHE A 246 8.50 0.36 21.31
N LYS A 247 8.19 0.18 22.60
CA LYS A 247 9.11 0.32 23.71
C LYS A 247 8.69 -0.70 24.75
N ASP A 248 9.61 -1.55 25.14
CA ASP A 248 9.36 -2.58 26.14
C ASP A 248 10.56 -2.75 27.06
N VAL A 249 10.31 -3.16 28.30
CA VAL A 249 11.31 -3.50 29.31
C VAL A 249 10.76 -4.62 30.18
N GLN A 250 11.49 -5.73 30.30
CA GLN A 250 11.10 -6.89 31.10
C GLN A 250 12.31 -7.63 31.69
#